data_AF-A0A8S3EGS8-F1
#
_entry.id   AF-A0A8S3EGS8-F1
#
_cell.length_a   1.000
_cell.length_b   1.000
_cell.length_c   1.000
_cell.angle_alpha   90.00
_cell.angle_beta   90.00
_cell.angle_gamma   90.00
#
_symmetry.space_group_name_H-M   'P 1'
#
loop_
_entity.id
_entity.type
_entity.pdbx_description
1 polymer ?
#
loop_
_entity_poly.entity_id
_entity_poly.type
_entity_poly.pdbx_seq_one_letter_code
_entity_poly.pdbx_strand_id
1 'polypeptide(L)'
;YYHIHHRTPINVLDDLIDYAQEVHNYTIDTEDQIQPPPQPSKPALLQIEYVHKNDPSILLIIEMMHLPNRHERTFKKIKTLLKIIFSNNHNIYLWGNIEKELKHFHQFGLFDENDISSVTERNIQDEFKIYFHKNYPLSPDIKSNANETYSLQFAIYKMFNQWLTKRFTLANFGCGLDTALDTIIIPRQLLHQQEQIMEDEEAIRQFMITYALNDCLAVTKLVHELRLPTNSTLPTSTIT
;
A
#
# COMPACT_ATOMS: atom_id res chain seq x y z
N TYR A 1 -10.77 -4.43 6.32
CA TYR A 1 -9.36 -4.06 6.55
C TYR A 1 -9.12 -3.97 8.05
N TYR A 2 -7.87 -4.01 8.50
CA TYR A 2 -7.49 -3.92 9.91
C TYR A 2 -6.44 -2.82 10.11
N HIS A 3 -6.61 -2.02 11.16
CA HIS A 3 -5.60 -1.09 11.64
C HIS A 3 -4.65 -1.81 12.62
N ILE A 4 -3.35 -1.66 12.39
CA ILE A 4 -2.30 -2.30 13.19
C ILE A 4 -1.43 -1.22 13.86
N HIS A 5 -1.49 -1.15 15.19
CA HIS A 5 -0.84 -0.15 16.04
C HIS A 5 -0.80 -0.62 17.51
N HIS A 6 -0.41 0.25 18.45
CA HIS A 6 -0.24 -0.09 19.86
C HIS A 6 -1.52 -0.53 20.59
N ARG A 7 -2.70 -0.21 20.05
CA ARG A 7 -4.00 -0.62 20.63
C ARG A 7 -4.60 -1.86 19.96
N THR A 8 -3.95 -2.42 18.95
CA THR A 8 -4.46 -3.61 18.27
C THR A 8 -4.55 -4.78 19.25
N PRO A 9 -5.73 -5.41 19.41
CA PRO A 9 -5.89 -6.56 20.30
C PRO A 9 -5.00 -7.73 19.88
N ILE A 10 -4.45 -8.45 20.87
CA ILE A 10 -3.56 -9.59 20.61
C ILE A 10 -4.27 -10.70 19.84
N ASN A 11 -5.55 -10.98 20.13
CA ASN A 11 -6.30 -12.00 19.40
C ASN A 11 -6.46 -11.66 17.92
N VAL A 12 -6.65 -10.38 17.57
CA VAL A 12 -6.68 -9.95 16.17
C VAL A 12 -5.33 -10.22 15.49
N LEU A 13 -4.22 -9.95 16.17
CA LEU A 13 -2.89 -10.27 15.64
C LEU A 13 -2.64 -11.77 15.52
N ASP A 14 -3.15 -12.58 16.45
CA ASP A 14 -3.06 -14.04 16.39
C ASP A 14 -3.84 -14.57 15.17
N ASP A 15 -5.07 -14.12 14.96
CA ASP A 15 -5.88 -14.49 13.80
C ASP A 15 -5.21 -14.09 12.47
N LEU A 16 -4.62 -12.89 12.40
CA LEU A 16 -3.89 -12.42 11.21
C LEU A 16 -2.59 -13.17 10.96
N ILE A 17 -1.90 -13.63 12.02
CA ILE A 17 -0.71 -14.46 11.92
C ILE A 17 -1.07 -15.84 11.37
N ASP A 18 -2.16 -16.44 11.87
CA ASP A 18 -2.63 -17.73 11.39
C ASP A 18 -3.04 -17.62 9.92
N TYR A 19 -3.77 -16.56 9.55
CA TYR A 19 -4.12 -16.28 8.16
C TYR A 19 -2.89 -16.06 7.25
N ALA A 20 -1.85 -15.36 7.73
CA ALA A 20 -0.61 -15.14 6.98
C ALA A 20 0.15 -16.42 6.66
N GLN A 21 -0.03 -17.49 7.44
CA GLN A 21 0.62 -18.78 7.16
C GLN A 21 0.01 -19.50 5.96
N GLU A 22 -1.24 -19.18 5.60
CA GLU A 22 -1.97 -19.81 4.49
C GLU A 22 -1.88 -19.00 3.19
N VAL A 23 -1.32 -17.79 3.23
CA VAL A 23 -1.25 -16.86 2.10
C VAL A 23 0.18 -16.73 1.56
N HIS A 24 0.32 -16.81 0.24
CA HIS A 24 1.63 -16.74 -0.45
C HIS A 24 1.80 -15.54 -1.39
N ASN A 25 0.79 -14.69 -1.48
CA ASN A 25 0.74 -13.57 -2.41
C ASN A 25 0.34 -12.33 -1.64
N TYR A 26 1.15 -11.29 -1.72
CA TYR A 26 0.91 -10.04 -1.00
C TYR A 26 1.13 -8.87 -1.93
N THR A 27 0.28 -7.86 -1.78
CA THR A 27 0.52 -6.56 -2.39
C THR A 27 0.90 -5.56 -1.31
N ILE A 28 1.90 -4.74 -1.58
CA ILE A 28 2.42 -3.75 -0.65
C ILE A 28 2.39 -2.37 -1.29
N ASP A 29 2.02 -1.39 -0.48
CA ASP A 29 2.11 0.02 -0.79
C ASP A 29 2.50 0.78 0.48
N THR A 30 3.04 1.99 0.35
CA THR A 30 3.49 2.79 1.51
C THR A 30 3.10 4.24 1.40
N GLU A 31 2.94 4.89 2.55
CA GLU A 31 2.76 6.35 2.62
C GLU A 31 3.73 6.97 3.61
N ASP A 32 4.21 8.15 3.23
CA ASP A 32 5.12 8.95 4.01
C ASP A 32 4.40 10.13 4.67
N GLN A 33 4.84 10.46 5.88
CA GLN A 33 4.57 11.74 6.50
C GLN A 33 5.52 12.80 5.93
N ILE A 34 4.96 13.76 5.21
CA ILE A 34 5.70 14.92 4.74
C ILE A 34 6.09 15.80 5.93
N GLN A 35 7.37 16.18 5.94
CA GLN A 35 7.95 17.07 6.94
C GLN A 35 8.36 18.39 6.27
N PRO A 36 8.32 19.52 7.00
CA PRO A 36 8.84 20.77 6.47
C PRO A 36 10.35 20.68 6.23
N PRO A 37 10.86 21.28 5.12
CA PRO A 37 12.30 21.33 4.87
C PRO A 37 13.07 21.94 6.06
N PRO A 38 14.28 21.43 6.38
CA PRO A 38 15.07 20.45 5.64
C PRO A 38 14.86 18.99 6.06
N GLN A 39 13.81 18.68 6.84
CA GLN A 39 13.64 17.34 7.39
C GLN A 39 13.17 16.37 6.29
N PRO A 40 13.73 15.16 6.20
CA PRO A 40 13.24 14.14 5.28
C PRO A 40 11.83 13.69 5.69
N SER A 41 11.07 13.16 4.74
CA SER A 41 9.82 12.45 5.03
C SER A 41 10.08 11.31 6.02
N LYS A 42 9.04 10.96 6.77
CA LYS A 42 9.07 9.84 7.71
C LYS A 42 8.05 8.80 7.27
N PRO A 43 8.39 7.50 7.28
CA PRO A 43 7.41 6.45 7.02
C PRO A 43 6.22 6.56 7.97
N ALA A 44 5.01 6.59 7.41
CA ALA A 44 3.78 6.77 8.18
C ALA A 44 2.89 5.52 8.11
N LEU A 45 2.68 4.98 6.91
CA LEU A 45 1.86 3.78 6.69
C LEU A 45 2.60 2.73 5.88
N LEU A 46 2.33 1.48 6.25
CA LEU A 46 2.60 0.31 5.42
C LEU A 46 1.26 -0.38 5.17
N GLN A 47 0.85 -0.44 3.91
CA GLN A 47 -0.36 -1.13 3.47
C GLN A 47 0.03 -2.51 2.96
N ILE A 48 -0.67 -3.55 3.43
CA ILE A 48 -0.43 -4.92 3.00
C ILE A 48 -1.77 -5.58 2.69
N GLU A 49 -1.93 -6.06 1.47
CA GLU A 49 -3.05 -6.90 1.08
C GLU A 49 -2.64 -8.37 1.05
N TYR A 50 -3.41 -9.22 1.72
CA TYR A 50 -3.38 -10.66 1.50
C TYR A 50 -4.15 -11.00 0.23
N VAL A 51 -3.44 -11.43 -0.82
CA VAL A 51 -4.05 -11.73 -2.11
C VAL A 51 -4.39 -13.22 -2.17
N HIS A 52 -5.67 -13.54 -1.97
CA HIS A 52 -6.18 -14.90 -2.13
C HIS A 52 -6.91 -15.07 -3.48
N LYS A 53 -6.80 -16.25 -4.10
CA LYS A 53 -7.45 -16.50 -5.40
C LYS A 53 -8.96 -16.68 -5.28
N ASN A 54 -9.44 -17.20 -4.15
CA ASN A 54 -10.82 -17.66 -3.98
C ASN A 54 -11.53 -17.02 -2.79
N ASP A 55 -10.85 -16.18 -2.02
CA ASP A 55 -11.40 -15.56 -0.82
C ASP A 55 -11.25 -14.04 -0.87
N PRO A 56 -12.08 -13.29 -0.12
CA PRO A 56 -11.93 -11.85 -0.02
C PRO A 56 -10.54 -11.48 0.49
N SER A 57 -9.90 -10.51 -0.17
CA SER A 57 -8.64 -9.97 0.30
C SER A 57 -8.79 -9.32 1.67
N ILE A 58 -7.84 -9.58 2.56
CA ILE A 58 -7.69 -8.83 3.81
C ILE A 58 -6.67 -7.73 3.56
N LEU A 59 -6.99 -6.48 3.92
CA LEU A 59 -6.03 -5.38 3.91
C LEU A 59 -5.64 -5.01 5.33
N LEU A 60 -4.35 -4.80 5.54
CA LEU A 60 -3.74 -4.25 6.74
C LEU A 60 -3.28 -2.82 6.46
N ILE A 61 -3.58 -1.92 7.40
CA ILE A 61 -3.00 -0.58 7.47
C ILE A 61 -2.16 -0.55 8.75
N ILE A 62 -0.84 -0.60 8.59
CA ILE A 62 0.09 -0.57 9.72
C ILE A 62 0.52 0.86 9.96
N GLU A 63 0.14 1.40 11.12
CA GLU A 63 0.39 2.80 11.47
C GLU A 63 1.74 2.96 12.17
N MET A 64 2.77 3.23 11.38
CA MET A 64 4.17 3.16 11.79
C MET A 64 4.52 4.11 12.93
N MET A 65 3.89 5.28 12.95
CA MET A 65 4.10 6.29 14.00
C MET A 65 3.37 5.97 15.32
N HIS A 66 2.49 4.96 15.32
CA HIS A 66 1.66 4.56 16.45
C HIS A 66 1.96 3.12 16.90
N LEU A 67 3.13 2.59 16.54
CA LEU A 67 3.57 1.27 16.96
C LEU A 67 3.80 1.18 18.48
N PRO A 68 3.55 0.01 19.09
CA PRO A 68 3.82 -0.24 20.51
C PRO A 68 5.32 -0.22 20.83
N ASN A 69 5.68 -0.13 22.11
CA ASN A 69 7.08 -0.24 22.52
C ASN A 69 7.66 -1.62 22.15
N ARG A 70 8.92 -1.67 21.74
CA ARG A 70 9.61 -2.90 21.29
C ARG A 70 9.59 -4.07 22.29
N HIS A 71 9.46 -3.78 23.58
CA HIS A 71 9.41 -4.81 24.62
C HIS A 71 8.00 -5.39 24.82
N GLU A 72 6.96 -4.70 24.35
CA GLU A 72 5.57 -5.10 24.51
C GLU A 72 5.23 -6.34 23.68
N ARG A 73 4.26 -7.12 24.18
CA ARG A 73 3.76 -8.31 23.50
C ARG A 73 3.17 -7.97 22.14
N THR A 74 2.43 -6.86 22.04
CA THR A 74 1.82 -6.39 20.79
C THR A 74 2.88 -6.14 19.72
N PHE A 75 3.99 -5.46 20.07
CA PHE A 75 5.09 -5.24 19.13
C PHE A 75 5.70 -6.55 18.62
N LYS A 76 5.95 -7.49 19.52
CA LYS A 76 6.51 -8.80 19.16
C LYS A 76 5.58 -9.55 18.20
N LYS A 77 4.26 -9.45 18.38
CA LYS A 77 3.26 -10.06 17.48
C LYS A 77 3.22 -9.39 16.12
N ILE A 78 3.23 -8.06 16.05
CA ILE A 78 3.33 -7.32 14.77
C ILE A 78 4.61 -7.70 14.03
N LYS A 79 5.73 -7.81 14.75
CA LYS A 79 7.00 -8.28 14.20
C LYS A 79 6.94 -9.71 13.68
N THR A 80 6.34 -10.63 14.43
CA THR A 80 6.12 -12.02 13.97
C THR A 80 5.28 -12.05 12.70
N LEU A 81 4.19 -11.28 12.65
CA LEU A 81 3.34 -11.17 11.49
C LEU A 81 4.13 -10.74 10.24
N LEU A 82 4.89 -9.65 10.34
CA LEU A 82 5.68 -9.15 9.21
C LEU A 82 6.80 -10.10 8.80
N LYS A 83 7.43 -10.82 9.74
CA LYS A 83 8.41 -11.87 9.41
C LYS A 83 7.81 -13.02 8.61
N ILE A 84 6.56 -13.39 8.88
CA ILE A 84 5.86 -14.42 8.09
C ILE A 84 5.58 -13.88 6.69
N ILE A 85 5.04 -12.66 6.59
CA ILE A 85 4.72 -12.01 5.31
C ILE A 85 5.97 -11.91 4.42
N PHE A 86 7.10 -11.46 4.98
CA PHE A 86 8.37 -11.33 4.26
C PHE A 86 9.22 -12.61 4.25
N SER A 87 8.61 -13.79 4.34
CA SER A 87 9.35 -15.05 4.25
C SER A 87 9.66 -15.45 2.80
N ASN A 88 10.68 -16.30 2.63
CA ASN A 88 11.28 -16.65 1.34
C ASN A 88 10.39 -17.42 0.34
N ASN A 89 9.18 -17.80 0.72
CA ASN A 89 8.23 -18.51 -0.14
C ASN A 89 7.07 -17.63 -0.63
N HIS A 90 7.11 -16.33 -0.33
CA HIS A 90 6.03 -15.41 -0.66
C HIS A 90 6.38 -14.53 -1.86
N ASN A 91 5.35 -14.22 -2.65
CA ASN A 91 5.41 -13.26 -3.73
C ASN A 91 4.93 -11.91 -3.20
N ILE A 92 5.78 -10.89 -3.34
CA ILE A 92 5.44 -9.52 -2.98
C ILE A 92 5.29 -8.69 -4.26
N TYR A 93 4.10 -8.16 -4.48
CA TYR A 93 3.74 -7.27 -5.58
C TYR A 93 3.76 -5.83 -5.08
N LEU A 94 4.38 -4.94 -5.83
CA LEU A 94 4.38 -3.51 -5.52
C LEU A 94 4.59 -2.68 -6.79
N TRP A 95 4.25 -1.40 -6.71
CA TRP A 95 4.53 -0.44 -7.77
C TRP A 95 5.91 0.20 -7.58
N GLY A 96 6.96 -0.50 -8.02
CA GLY A 96 8.34 -0.02 -7.90
C GLY A 96 9.26 -1.09 -7.31
N ASN A 97 10.35 -0.65 -6.69
CA ASN A 97 11.38 -1.53 -6.15
C ASN A 97 11.28 -1.68 -4.62
N ILE A 98 11.23 -2.91 -4.13
CA ILE A 98 10.94 -3.22 -2.73
C ILE A 98 12.01 -2.69 -1.78
N GLU A 99 13.28 -2.80 -2.16
CA GLU A 99 14.38 -2.32 -1.33
C GLU A 99 14.30 -0.81 -1.14
N LYS A 100 14.04 -0.06 -2.21
CA LYS A 100 13.89 1.40 -2.14
C LYS A 100 12.68 1.79 -1.30
N GLU A 101 11.55 1.11 -1.50
CA GLU A 101 10.29 1.40 -0.83
C GLU A 101 10.37 1.14 0.68
N LEU A 102 10.94 -0.02 1.07
CA LEU A 102 10.94 -0.46 2.47
C LEU A 102 12.19 -0.06 3.26
N LYS A 103 13.24 0.46 2.63
CA LYS A 103 14.50 0.84 3.31
C LYS A 103 14.27 1.76 4.51
N HIS A 104 13.36 2.73 4.39
CA HIS A 104 13.10 3.69 5.47
C HIS A 104 12.35 3.05 6.65
N PHE A 105 11.74 1.89 6.47
CA PHE A 105 11.00 1.15 7.49
C PHE A 105 11.91 0.27 8.37
N HIS A 106 13.16 0.00 7.97
CA HIS A 106 14.11 -0.77 8.79
C HIS A 106 14.32 -0.16 10.18
N GLN A 107 14.20 1.16 10.31
CA GLN A 107 14.36 1.86 11.59
C GLN A 107 13.38 1.39 12.67
N PHE A 108 12.22 0.82 12.31
CA PHE A 108 11.23 0.32 13.27
C PHE A 108 11.62 -1.05 13.85
N GLY A 109 12.50 -1.79 13.16
CA GLY A 109 12.99 -3.10 13.62
C GLY A 109 11.95 -4.22 13.54
N LEU A 110 10.95 -4.07 12.67
CA LEU A 110 9.91 -5.08 12.40
C LEU A 110 10.41 -6.20 11.46
N PHE A 111 11.29 -5.86 10.52
CA PHE A 111 11.98 -6.75 9.61
C PHE A 111 13.39 -6.19 9.31
N ASP A 112 14.27 -7.00 8.74
CA ASP A 112 15.62 -6.62 8.32
C ASP A 112 15.88 -6.86 6.83
N GLU A 113 17.06 -6.48 6.36
CA GLU A 113 17.47 -6.62 4.95
C GLU A 113 17.47 -8.08 4.47
N ASN A 114 17.71 -9.05 5.36
CA ASN A 114 17.65 -10.47 5.00
C ASN A 114 16.21 -10.93 4.83
N ASP A 115 15.29 -10.45 5.67
CA ASP A 115 13.86 -10.72 5.52
C ASP A 115 13.41 -10.23 4.11
N ILE A 116 13.74 -8.98 3.72
CA ILE A 116 13.34 -8.40 2.42
C ILE A 116 14.04 -9.07 1.22
N SER A 117 15.36 -9.28 1.27
CA SER A 117 16.09 -9.89 0.15
C SER A 117 15.73 -11.35 -0.11
N SER A 118 15.08 -12.00 0.85
CA SER A 118 14.65 -13.40 0.71
C SER A 118 13.34 -13.57 -0.07
N VAL A 119 12.52 -12.51 -0.21
CA VAL A 119 11.22 -12.61 -0.88
C VAL A 119 11.34 -12.67 -2.40
N THR A 120 10.32 -13.23 -3.06
CA THR A 120 10.18 -13.10 -4.52
C THR A 120 9.52 -11.77 -4.85
N GLU A 121 10.33 -10.75 -5.09
CA GLU A 121 9.86 -9.42 -5.53
C GLU A 121 9.27 -9.47 -6.95
N ARG A 122 8.15 -8.76 -7.14
CA ARG A 122 7.50 -8.55 -8.43
C ARG A 122 7.18 -7.08 -8.63
N ASN A 123 8.06 -6.38 -9.33
CA ASN A 123 7.87 -4.97 -9.69
C ASN A 123 6.81 -4.84 -10.81
N ILE A 124 5.61 -4.42 -10.43
CA ILE A 124 4.47 -4.29 -11.35
C ILE A 124 4.63 -3.11 -12.32
N GLN A 125 5.45 -2.12 -11.97
CA GLN A 125 5.78 -1.02 -12.88
C GLN A 125 6.56 -1.52 -14.10
N ASP A 126 7.50 -2.45 -13.90
CA ASP A 126 8.28 -3.05 -15.00
C ASP A 126 7.40 -4.00 -15.84
N GLU A 127 6.58 -4.83 -15.21
CA GLU A 127 5.61 -5.69 -15.91
C GLU A 127 4.65 -4.85 -16.78
N PHE A 128 4.11 -3.75 -16.22
CA PHE A 128 3.25 -2.82 -16.96
C PHE A 128 3.97 -2.15 -18.13
N LYS A 129 5.23 -1.73 -17.95
CA LYS A 129 6.01 -1.09 -19.01
C LYS A 129 6.21 -2.01 -20.21
N ILE A 130 6.55 -3.28 -19.96
CA ILE A 130 6.67 -4.30 -21.01
C ILE A 130 5.33 -4.46 -21.74
N TYR A 131 4.24 -4.59 -21.00
CA TYR A 131 2.89 -4.69 -21.57
C TYR A 131 2.55 -3.45 -22.42
N PHE A 132 2.81 -2.25 -21.91
CA PHE A 132 2.43 -1.01 -22.54
C PHE A 132 3.19 -0.80 -23.85
N HIS A 133 4.51 -1.02 -23.88
CA HIS A 133 5.30 -0.90 -25.11
C HIS A 133 4.94 -1.95 -26.17
N LYS A 134 4.51 -3.14 -25.76
CA LYS A 134 4.03 -4.18 -26.68
C LYS A 134 2.72 -3.79 -27.37
N ASN A 135 1.79 -3.18 -26.64
CA ASN A 135 0.44 -2.87 -27.14
C ASN A 135 0.31 -1.45 -27.72
N TYR A 136 1.19 -0.54 -27.33
CA TYR A 136 1.22 0.86 -27.78
C TYR A 136 2.64 1.21 -28.26
N PRO A 137 3.10 0.61 -29.37
CA PRO A 137 4.43 0.90 -29.89
C PRO A 137 4.57 2.39 -30.19
N LEU A 138 5.62 3.00 -29.63
CA LEU A 138 5.96 4.39 -29.91
C LEU A 138 6.26 4.56 -31.40
N SER A 139 5.94 5.73 -31.95
CA SER A 139 6.34 6.09 -33.31
C SER A 139 7.86 5.90 -33.48
N PRO A 140 8.36 5.44 -34.65
CA PRO A 140 9.79 5.24 -34.90
C PRO A 140 10.68 6.45 -34.56
N ASP A 141 10.08 7.65 -34.58
CA ASP A 141 10.76 8.92 -34.32
C ASP A 141 10.92 9.24 -32.82
N ILE A 142 10.21 8.53 -31.94
CA ILE A 142 10.31 8.68 -30.50
C ILE A 142 11.21 7.56 -29.99
N LYS A 143 12.46 7.89 -29.68
CA LYS A 143 13.36 6.97 -28.97
C LYS A 143 12.69 6.60 -27.65
N SER A 144 12.21 5.36 -27.51
CA SER A 144 11.69 4.85 -26.25
C SER A 144 12.79 5.01 -25.20
N ASN A 145 12.58 5.89 -24.23
CA ASN A 145 13.58 6.07 -23.21
C ASN A 145 13.49 4.86 -22.28
N ALA A 146 14.52 4.01 -22.27
CA ALA A 146 14.55 2.83 -21.39
C ALA A 146 14.38 3.20 -19.90
N ASN A 147 14.54 4.48 -19.55
CA ASN A 147 14.35 5.03 -18.21
C ASN A 147 12.98 5.68 -17.96
N GLU A 148 12.02 5.60 -18.89
CA GLU A 148 10.67 6.14 -18.65
C GLU A 148 10.00 5.38 -17.51
N THR A 149 9.54 6.12 -16.49
CA THR A 149 8.77 5.61 -15.36
C THR A 149 7.33 6.07 -15.49
N TYR A 150 6.39 5.12 -15.47
CA TYR A 150 4.97 5.43 -15.47
C TYR A 150 4.47 5.56 -14.03
N SER A 151 3.59 6.51 -13.75
CA SER A 151 2.89 6.54 -12.46
C SER A 151 1.84 5.44 -12.38
N LEU A 152 1.53 4.96 -11.18
CA LEU A 152 0.45 3.98 -10.95
C LEU A 152 -0.88 4.51 -11.50
N GLN A 153 -1.17 5.79 -11.29
CA GLN A 153 -2.42 6.41 -11.76
C GLN A 153 -2.51 6.39 -13.29
N PHE A 154 -1.40 6.57 -14.00
CA PHE A 154 -1.36 6.44 -15.45
C PHE A 154 -1.65 5.01 -15.88
N ALA A 155 -1.04 4.01 -15.22
CA ALA A 155 -1.27 2.61 -15.54
C ALA A 155 -2.74 2.21 -15.32
N ILE A 156 -3.33 2.59 -14.20
CA ILE A 156 -4.75 2.32 -13.91
C ILE A 156 -5.68 2.99 -14.92
N TYR A 157 -5.41 4.24 -15.28
CA TYR A 157 -6.18 4.93 -16.31
C TYR A 157 -6.08 4.19 -17.66
N LYS A 158 -4.87 3.79 -18.06
CA LYS A 158 -4.67 3.09 -19.35
C LYS A 158 -5.28 1.70 -19.39
N MET A 159 -5.23 0.96 -18.29
CA MET A 159 -5.74 -0.40 -18.22
C MET A 159 -7.26 -0.47 -18.03
N PHE A 160 -7.82 0.43 -17.23
CA PHE A 160 -9.19 0.29 -16.74
C PHE A 160 -10.07 1.51 -17.01
N ASN A 161 -9.55 2.58 -17.61
CA ASN A 161 -10.24 3.87 -17.78
C ASN A 161 -10.77 4.42 -16.44
N GLN A 162 -10.01 4.22 -15.36
CA GLN A 162 -10.32 4.65 -14.00
C GLN A 162 -9.30 5.68 -13.51
N TRP A 163 -9.73 6.59 -12.66
CA TRP A 163 -8.87 7.60 -12.05
C TRP A 163 -8.65 7.29 -10.58
N LEU A 164 -7.39 7.04 -10.21
CA LEU A 164 -6.97 7.11 -8.83
C LEU A 164 -6.82 8.58 -8.43
N THR A 165 -7.40 8.92 -7.28
CA THR A 165 -7.26 10.26 -6.72
C THR A 165 -5.79 10.51 -6.33
N LYS A 166 -5.33 11.77 -6.45
CA LYS A 166 -4.02 12.22 -5.92
C LYS A 166 -4.18 13.18 -4.74
N ARG A 167 -5.40 13.34 -4.24
CA ARG A 167 -5.76 14.37 -3.28
C ARG A 167 -5.01 14.22 -1.95
N PHE A 168 -4.63 13.00 -1.60
CA PHE A 168 -4.02 12.69 -0.30
C PHE A 168 -2.55 12.28 -0.39
N THR A 169 -1.91 12.38 -1.56
CA THR A 169 -0.47 12.09 -1.72
C THR A 169 0.44 12.94 -0.82
N LEU A 170 -0.05 14.10 -0.36
CA LEU A 170 0.66 14.99 0.58
C LEU A 170 -0.02 15.08 1.96
N ALA A 171 -0.90 14.14 2.28
CA ALA A 171 -1.66 14.17 3.52
C ALA A 171 -0.81 13.80 4.74
N ASN A 172 -1.30 14.17 5.93
CA ASN A 172 -0.65 13.87 7.20
C ASN A 172 -0.98 12.44 7.67
N PHE A 173 -0.42 11.43 7.00
CA PHE A 173 -0.67 10.03 7.35
C PHE A 173 -0.12 9.62 8.73
N GLY A 174 0.76 10.43 9.32
CA GLY A 174 1.27 10.22 10.68
C GLY A 174 0.27 10.57 11.79
N CYS A 175 -0.89 11.16 11.47
CA CYS A 175 -1.85 11.66 12.46
C CYS A 175 -2.55 10.56 13.29
N GLY A 176 -2.45 9.30 12.87
CA GLY A 176 -3.23 8.21 13.44
C GLY A 176 -4.56 8.10 12.71
N LEU A 177 -4.69 7.18 11.75
CA LEU A 177 -5.91 7.06 10.94
C LEU A 177 -7.04 6.38 11.73
N ASP A 178 -6.72 5.39 12.55
CA ASP A 178 -7.71 4.76 13.42
C ASP A 178 -8.21 5.75 14.49
N THR A 179 -9.53 5.97 14.50
CA THR A 179 -10.21 6.77 15.54
C THR A 179 -9.97 6.21 16.95
N ALA A 180 -9.72 4.91 17.08
CA ALA A 180 -9.41 4.27 18.35
C ALA A 180 -8.08 4.75 18.96
N LEU A 181 -7.21 5.43 18.20
CA LEU A 181 -5.95 6.00 18.72
C LEU A 181 -6.16 7.25 19.58
N ASP A 182 -7.31 7.92 19.46
CA ASP A 182 -7.65 9.14 20.21
C ASP A 182 -6.58 10.25 20.07
N THR A 183 -6.17 10.52 18.82
CA THR A 183 -5.08 11.46 18.50
C THR A 183 -5.56 12.87 18.15
N ILE A 184 -6.87 13.11 18.10
CA ILE A 184 -7.43 14.42 17.76
C ILE A 184 -7.29 15.35 18.97
N ILE A 185 -6.43 16.36 18.86
CA ILE A 185 -6.21 17.34 19.93
C ILE A 185 -6.92 18.65 19.56
N ILE A 186 -7.94 19.01 20.34
CA ILE A 186 -8.72 20.23 20.12
C ILE A 186 -8.18 21.35 21.02
N PRO A 187 -7.72 22.48 20.45
CA PRO A 187 -7.29 23.63 21.24
C PRO A 187 -8.40 24.13 22.16
N ARG A 188 -8.05 24.57 23.38
CA ARG A 188 -9.03 25.05 24.37
C ARG A 188 -9.95 26.15 23.84
N GLN A 189 -9.46 26.99 22.94
CA GLN A 189 -10.22 28.08 22.33
C GLN A 189 -11.33 27.58 21.40
N LEU A 190 -11.22 26.35 20.89
CA LEU A 190 -12.12 25.75 19.92
C LEU A 190 -13.03 24.67 20.52
N LEU A 191 -13.05 24.51 21.85
CA LEU A 191 -13.93 23.51 22.51
C LEU A 191 -15.41 23.73 22.21
N HIS A 192 -15.83 24.96 21.93
CA HIS A 192 -17.20 25.27 21.51
C HIS A 192 -17.57 24.70 20.12
N GLN A 193 -16.59 24.25 19.33
CA GLN A 193 -16.75 23.61 18.02
C GLN A 193 -16.31 22.14 18.03
N GLN A 194 -16.17 21.54 19.22
CA GLN A 194 -15.56 20.23 19.36
C GLN A 194 -16.23 19.16 18.50
N GLU A 195 -17.57 19.10 18.50
CA GLU A 195 -18.32 18.10 17.72
C GLU A 195 -18.03 18.23 16.22
N GLN A 196 -18.13 19.44 15.66
CA GLN A 196 -17.84 19.69 14.24
C GLN A 196 -16.40 19.34 13.87
N ILE A 197 -15.42 19.71 14.71
CA ILE A 197 -14.00 19.40 14.46
C ILE A 197 -13.77 17.89 14.45
N MET A 198 -14.42 17.15 15.37
CA MET A 198 -14.32 15.70 15.40
C MET A 198 -14.92 15.06 14.15
N GLU A 199 -16.11 15.50 13.73
CA GLU A 199 -16.77 15.02 12.51
C GLU A 199 -15.92 15.28 11.26
N ASP A 200 -15.35 16.49 11.12
CA ASP A 200 -14.52 16.86 9.99
C ASP A 200 -13.21 16.04 9.94
N GLU A 201 -12.55 15.87 11.08
CA GLU A 201 -11.33 15.07 11.20
C GLU A 201 -11.60 13.59 10.89
N GLU A 202 -12.69 13.02 11.42
CA GLU A 202 -13.09 11.65 11.13
C GLU A 202 -13.35 11.45 9.64
N ALA A 203 -14.10 12.37 9.01
CA ALA A 203 -14.37 12.33 7.57
C ALA A 203 -13.07 12.38 6.74
N ILE A 204 -12.13 13.27 7.09
CA ILE A 204 -10.83 13.38 6.41
C ILE A 204 -10.04 12.07 6.55
N ARG A 205 -9.98 11.49 7.76
CA ARG A 205 -9.29 10.21 8.00
C ARG A 205 -9.92 9.07 7.18
N GLN A 206 -11.25 9.02 7.07
CA GLN A 206 -11.93 8.02 6.23
C GLN A 206 -11.58 8.17 4.74
N PHE A 207 -11.44 9.40 4.24
CA PHE A 207 -10.98 9.62 2.88
C PHE A 207 -9.51 9.20 2.68
N MET A 208 -8.65 9.44 3.67
CA MET A 208 -7.25 8.99 3.64
C MET A 208 -7.13 7.47 3.69
N ILE A 209 -7.92 6.79 4.53
CA ILE A 209 -8.02 5.32 4.57
C ILE A 209 -8.45 4.81 3.20
N THR A 210 -9.53 5.36 2.64
CA THR A 210 -10.03 4.95 1.31
C THR A 210 -8.99 5.15 0.21
N TYR A 211 -8.24 6.25 0.25
CA TYR A 211 -7.12 6.49 -0.65
C TYR A 211 -6.05 5.38 -0.52
N ALA A 212 -5.55 5.14 0.69
CA ALA A 212 -4.47 4.17 0.94
C ALA A 212 -4.89 2.73 0.57
N LEU A 213 -6.15 2.37 0.83
CA LEU A 213 -6.71 1.08 0.42
C LEU A 213 -6.78 0.94 -1.11
N ASN A 214 -7.24 2.00 -1.80
CA ASN A 214 -7.40 1.96 -3.25
C ASN A 214 -6.05 1.92 -3.99
N ASP A 215 -5.03 2.61 -3.51
CA ASP A 215 -3.70 2.58 -4.14
C ASP A 215 -3.06 1.18 -3.98
N CYS A 216 -3.18 0.55 -2.82
CA CYS A 216 -2.74 -0.83 -2.62
C CYS A 216 -3.54 -1.82 -3.51
N LEU A 217 -4.88 -1.74 -3.50
CA LEU A 217 -5.76 -2.59 -4.32
C LEU A 217 -5.55 -2.40 -5.83
N ALA A 218 -5.15 -1.21 -6.26
CA ALA A 218 -4.87 -0.92 -7.66
C ALA A 218 -3.69 -1.74 -8.18
N VAL A 219 -2.67 -1.97 -7.35
CA VAL A 219 -1.55 -2.84 -7.71
C VAL A 219 -2.03 -4.27 -7.90
N THR A 220 -2.84 -4.81 -6.99
CA THR A 220 -3.45 -6.15 -7.13
C THR A 220 -4.29 -6.27 -8.40
N LYS A 221 -5.06 -5.24 -8.72
CA LYS A 221 -5.86 -5.19 -9.95
C LYS A 221 -4.98 -5.27 -11.21
N LEU A 222 -3.84 -4.58 -11.23
CA LEU A 222 -2.86 -4.68 -12.31
C LEU A 222 -2.22 -6.07 -12.37
N VAL A 223 -1.88 -6.68 -11.24
CA VAL A 223 -1.34 -8.05 -11.17
C VAL A 223 -2.29 -9.03 -11.85
N HIS A 224 -3.59 -8.96 -11.55
CA HIS A 224 -4.58 -9.85 -12.17
C HIS A 224 -4.66 -9.65 -13.69
N GLU A 225 -4.72 -8.40 -14.15
CA GLU A 225 -4.89 -8.10 -15.58
C GLU A 225 -3.63 -8.44 -16.40
N LEU A 226 -2.44 -8.14 -15.88
CA LEU A 226 -1.18 -8.40 -16.58
C LEU A 226 -0.83 -9.90 -16.67
N ARG A 227 -1.42 -10.74 -15.80
CA ARG A 227 -1.07 -12.17 -15.68
C ARG A 227 -2.14 -13.12 -16.19
N LEU A 228 -3.36 -12.66 -16.42
CA LEU A 228 -4.33 -13.46 -17.16
C LEU A 228 -3.89 -13.50 -18.63
N PRO A 229 -3.76 -14.68 -19.26
CA PRO A 229 -3.59 -14.74 -20.71
C PRO A 229 -4.81 -14.05 -21.34
N THR A 230 -4.56 -13.01 -22.14
CA THR A 230 -5.59 -12.27 -22.87
C THR A 230 -6.26 -13.19 -23.89
N ASN A 231 -7.30 -13.91 -23.46
CA ASN A 231 -8.26 -14.53 -24.35
C ASN A 231 -9.29 -13.47 -24.78
N SER A 232 -8.88 -12.56 -25.66
CA SER A 232 -9.81 -11.72 -26.43
C SER A 232 -9.07 -11.17 -27.66
N THR A 233 -9.11 -11.87 -28.80
CA THR A 233 -10.04 -11.54 -29.90
C THR A 233 -10.56 -10.11 -29.83
N LEU A 234 -9.83 -9.19 -30.46
CA LEU A 234 -10.42 -7.93 -30.95
C LEU A 234 -11.59 -8.29 -31.88
N PRO A 235 -12.78 -7.70 -31.73
CA PRO A 235 -13.80 -7.79 -32.74
C PRO A 235 -13.29 -7.06 -33.98
N THR A 236 -13.14 -7.79 -35.08
CA THR A 236 -12.85 -7.24 -36.39
C THR A 236 -14.03 -6.36 -36.80
N SER A 237 -13.89 -5.05 -36.63
CA SER A 237 -14.80 -4.07 -37.21
C SER A 237 -14.74 -4.21 -38.73
N THR A 238 -15.68 -4.97 -39.28
CA THR A 238 -15.93 -5.00 -40.73
C THR A 238 -16.67 -3.72 -41.06
N ILE A 239 -15.93 -2.78 -41.64
CA ILE A 239 -16.52 -1.65 -42.34
C ILE A 239 -17.00 -2.19 -43.69
N THR A 240 -18.30 -2.39 -43.82
CA THR A 240 -19.00 -2.45 -45.12
C THR A 240 -19.46 -1.07 -45.50
#